data_AF-A0A1R4HG01-F1
#
_entry.id   AF-A0A1R4HG01-F1
#
_cell.length_a   1.000
_cell.length_b   1.000
_cell.length_c   1.000
_cell.angle_alpha   90.00
_cell.angle_beta   90.00
_cell.angle_gamma   90.00
#
_symmetry.space_group_name_H-M   'P 1'
#
loop_
_entity.id
_entity.type
_entity.pdbx_description
1 polymer ?
#
loop_
_entity_poly.entity_id
_entity_poly.type
_entity_poly.pdbx_seq_one_letter_code
_entity_poly.pdbx_strand_id
1 'polypeptide(L)'
;MANGKTPRGGARGKLRAHFLANIGRVMDSEELRVIADNQSEWARRVRELRTEEGYLILTHNDRSELKPGQYLLETAKPQPAFERAISKETRAYVLDRNGFTCQMCGAVAGELHPYDLTRKTRLHLGHVIDKSMGGTDDPSNLRAICSVCNEGASNATLTRPDLQKLLIQVRRATSADQLEVLKWLIAKFPQQAAKLT
;
A
#
# COMPACT_ATOMS: atom_id res chain seq x y z
N MET A 1 -1.33 -2.91 46.62
CA MET A 1 -2.13 -2.57 45.44
C MET A 1 -1.17 -2.49 44.25
N ALA A 2 -1.12 -3.54 43.42
CA ALA A 2 -0.17 -3.63 42.32
C ALA A 2 -0.68 -2.83 41.11
N ASN A 3 0.09 -1.82 40.71
CA ASN A 3 -0.23 -0.87 39.66
C ASN A 3 -0.05 -1.55 38.28
N GLY A 4 -1.16 -2.03 37.69
CA GLY A 4 -1.16 -2.73 36.40
C GLY A 4 -0.87 -1.78 35.24
N LYS A 5 0.36 -1.81 34.71
CA LYS A 5 0.71 -1.09 33.47
C LYS A 5 -0.23 -1.51 32.34
N THR A 6 -0.97 -0.55 31.78
CA THR A 6 -1.76 -0.76 30.56
C THR A 6 -0.85 -1.31 29.46
N PRO A 7 -1.21 -2.44 28.80
CA PRO A 7 -0.40 -3.00 27.73
C PRO A 7 -0.14 -1.95 26.63
N ARG A 8 1.14 -1.72 26.30
CA ARG A 8 1.50 -0.87 25.15
C ARG A 8 0.91 -1.47 23.87
N GLY A 9 0.15 -0.68 23.09
CA GLY A 9 -0.33 -1.07 21.76
C GLY A 9 -1.84 -1.22 21.57
N GLY A 10 -2.69 -0.62 22.41
CA GLY A 10 -4.15 -0.62 22.24
C GLY A 10 -4.76 -2.04 22.26
N ALA A 11 -5.87 -2.25 21.55
CA ALA A 11 -6.54 -3.55 21.46
C ALA A 11 -5.59 -4.67 21.00
N ARG A 12 -4.68 -4.40 20.06
CA ARG A 12 -3.67 -5.38 19.59
C ARG A 12 -2.70 -5.78 20.71
N GLY A 13 -2.23 -4.81 21.48
CA GLY A 13 -1.35 -5.06 22.64
C GLY A 13 -2.03 -5.87 23.75
N LYS A 14 -3.32 -5.59 24.02
CA LYS A 14 -4.13 -6.34 24.99
C LYS A 14 -4.33 -7.79 24.55
N LEU A 15 -4.73 -8.00 23.30
CA LEU A 15 -4.89 -9.33 22.71
C LEU A 15 -3.59 -10.12 22.77
N ARG A 16 -2.45 -9.52 22.39
CA ARG A 16 -1.14 -10.16 22.48
C ARG A 16 -0.81 -10.61 23.89
N ALA A 17 -0.98 -9.73 24.88
CA ALA A 17 -0.72 -10.06 26.28
C ALA A 17 -1.61 -11.21 26.75
N HIS A 18 -2.88 -11.21 26.33
CA HIS A 18 -3.83 -12.26 26.66
C HIS A 18 -3.45 -13.61 26.04
N PHE A 19 -3.09 -13.65 24.76
CA PHE A 19 -2.62 -14.88 24.11
C PHE A 19 -1.35 -15.44 24.78
N LEU A 20 -0.39 -14.57 25.11
CA LEU A 20 0.85 -14.99 25.78
C LEU A 20 0.63 -15.49 27.21
N ALA A 21 -0.38 -14.98 27.92
CA ALA A 21 -0.77 -15.46 29.23
C ALA A 21 -1.57 -16.77 29.20
N ASN A 22 -2.11 -17.16 28.03
CA ASN A 22 -3.03 -18.28 27.86
C ASN A 22 -2.53 -19.29 26.82
N ILE A 23 -1.22 -19.49 26.75
CA ILE A 23 -0.61 -20.48 25.84
C ILE A 23 -1.16 -21.88 26.13
N GLY A 24 -1.57 -22.59 25.09
CA GLY A 24 -2.17 -23.92 25.20
C GLY A 24 -3.66 -23.94 25.57
N ARG A 25 -4.26 -22.79 25.91
CA ARG A 25 -5.69 -22.69 26.22
C ARG A 25 -6.49 -22.24 25.00
N VAL A 26 -7.62 -22.91 24.77
CA VAL A 26 -8.62 -22.46 23.78
C VAL A 26 -9.37 -21.24 24.31
N MET A 27 -9.38 -20.17 23.52
CA MET A 27 -10.09 -18.92 23.76
C MET A 27 -11.17 -18.74 22.70
N ASP A 28 -12.30 -18.13 23.05
CA ASP A 28 -13.38 -17.87 22.09
C ASP A 28 -13.44 -16.40 21.65
N SER A 29 -14.25 -16.16 20.63
CA SER A 29 -14.42 -14.84 20.01
C SER A 29 -14.98 -13.80 20.98
N GLU A 30 -15.86 -14.21 21.90
CA GLU A 30 -16.49 -13.30 22.85
C GLU A 30 -15.45 -12.83 23.88
N GLU A 31 -14.67 -13.77 24.41
CA GLU A 31 -13.56 -13.50 25.30
C GLU A 31 -12.56 -12.50 24.66
N LEU A 32 -12.11 -12.78 23.44
CA LEU A 32 -11.16 -11.91 22.75
C LEU A 32 -11.75 -10.52 22.44
N ARG A 33 -13.04 -10.45 22.11
CA ARG A 33 -13.74 -9.18 21.90
C ARG A 33 -13.76 -8.34 23.18
N VAL A 34 -14.05 -8.95 24.33
CA VAL A 34 -14.04 -8.27 25.64
C VAL A 34 -12.64 -7.75 25.99
N ILE A 35 -11.60 -8.56 25.77
CA ILE A 35 -10.20 -8.15 25.99
C ILE A 35 -9.79 -6.97 25.10
N ALA A 36 -10.38 -6.87 23.91
CA ALA A 36 -10.18 -5.77 22.97
C ALA A 36 -11.10 -4.56 23.24
N ASP A 37 -11.67 -4.41 24.43
CA ASP A 37 -12.63 -3.36 24.82
C ASP A 37 -13.87 -3.30 23.90
N ASN A 38 -14.35 -4.44 23.43
CA ASN A 38 -15.48 -4.56 22.50
C ASN A 38 -15.32 -3.79 21.17
N GLN A 39 -14.08 -3.50 20.75
CA GLN A 39 -13.83 -2.89 19.45
C GLN A 39 -14.20 -3.85 18.31
N SER A 40 -14.93 -3.36 17.30
CA SER A 40 -15.33 -4.13 16.11
C SER A 40 -14.13 -4.74 15.36
N GLU A 41 -12.98 -4.05 15.39
CA GLU A 41 -11.75 -4.45 14.72
C GLU A 41 -10.94 -5.54 15.45
N TRP A 42 -11.42 -6.10 16.56
CA TRP A 42 -10.66 -7.11 17.33
C TRP A 42 -10.19 -8.28 16.46
N ALA A 43 -11.07 -8.79 15.58
CA ALA A 43 -10.75 -9.91 14.68
C ALA A 43 -9.65 -9.54 13.67
N ARG A 44 -9.61 -8.27 13.24
CA ARG A 44 -8.51 -7.74 12.42
C ARG A 44 -7.21 -7.73 13.22
N ARG A 45 -7.23 -7.29 14.48
CA ARG A 45 -6.03 -7.28 15.33
C ARG A 45 -5.46 -8.67 15.59
N VAL A 46 -6.31 -9.70 15.74
CA VAL A 46 -5.86 -11.10 15.82
C VAL A 46 -5.16 -11.53 14.53
N ARG A 47 -5.67 -11.14 13.35
CA ARG A 47 -4.99 -11.40 12.07
C ARG A 47 -3.64 -10.70 11.99
N GLU A 48 -3.54 -9.45 12.42
CA GLU A 48 -2.27 -8.71 12.48
C GLU A 48 -1.25 -9.41 13.40
N LEU A 49 -1.67 -9.94 14.56
CA LEU A 49 -0.79 -10.74 15.42
C LEU A 49 -0.25 -11.99 14.71
N ARG A 50 -1.09 -12.63 13.87
CA ARG A 50 -0.67 -13.77 13.04
C ARG A 50 0.30 -13.37 11.93
N THR A 51 -0.05 -12.33 11.17
CA THR A 51 0.62 -12.02 9.90
C THR A 51 1.75 -11.00 9.99
N GLU A 52 1.70 -10.06 10.94
CA GLU A 52 2.70 -9.00 11.12
C GLU A 52 3.65 -9.32 12.28
N GLU A 53 3.12 -9.87 13.38
CA GLU A 53 3.93 -10.18 14.57
C GLU A 53 4.36 -11.64 14.66
N GLY A 54 3.83 -12.52 13.79
CA GLY A 54 4.29 -13.89 13.62
C GLY A 54 3.80 -14.89 14.67
N TYR A 55 2.78 -14.56 15.46
CA TYR A 55 2.21 -15.49 16.43
C TYR A 55 1.35 -16.55 15.74
N LEU A 56 1.69 -17.83 15.95
CA LEU A 56 0.93 -18.97 15.40
C LEU A 56 -0.36 -19.19 16.20
N ILE A 57 -1.32 -18.28 16.06
CA ILE A 57 -2.65 -18.37 16.67
C ILE A 57 -3.53 -19.25 15.79
N LEU A 58 -3.74 -20.52 16.14
CA LEU A 58 -4.54 -21.49 15.40
C LEU A 58 -6.05 -21.26 15.53
N THR A 59 -6.80 -21.73 14.54
CA THR A 59 -8.27 -21.68 14.43
C THR A 59 -8.82 -23.02 13.93
N HIS A 60 -10.16 -23.15 13.79
CA HIS A 60 -10.81 -24.32 13.18
C HIS A 60 -10.31 -24.71 11.78
N ASN A 61 -9.74 -23.78 11.02
CA ASN A 61 -9.13 -24.08 9.72
C ASN A 61 -7.76 -24.77 9.87
N ASP A 62 -7.12 -24.60 11.01
CA ASP A 62 -5.79 -25.12 11.30
C ASP A 62 -5.86 -26.43 12.12
N ARG A 63 -6.86 -26.60 13.01
CA ARG A 63 -7.12 -27.80 13.81
C ARG A 63 -8.60 -28.18 13.81
N SER A 64 -8.92 -29.43 13.50
CA SER A 64 -10.29 -29.96 13.48
C SER A 64 -10.99 -29.98 14.85
N GLU A 65 -10.21 -29.98 15.93
CA GLU A 65 -10.73 -29.94 17.32
C GLU A 65 -11.28 -28.56 17.71
N LEU A 66 -10.89 -27.50 16.99
CA LEU A 66 -11.35 -26.14 17.25
C LEU A 66 -12.66 -25.88 16.52
N LYS A 67 -13.62 -25.26 17.21
CA LYS A 67 -14.88 -24.81 16.62
C LYS A 67 -14.69 -23.44 15.93
N PRO A 68 -15.55 -23.09 14.95
CA PRO A 68 -15.58 -21.73 14.42
C PRO A 68 -15.68 -20.70 15.57
N GLY A 69 -14.80 -19.70 15.53
CA GLY A 69 -14.70 -18.68 16.57
C GLY A 69 -13.84 -19.04 17.77
N GLN A 70 -13.14 -20.18 17.76
CA GLN A 70 -12.12 -20.54 18.75
C GLN A 70 -10.70 -20.30 18.23
N TYR A 71 -9.82 -19.93 19.15
CA TYR A 71 -8.43 -19.54 18.91
C TYR A 71 -7.50 -20.20 19.92
N LEU A 72 -6.30 -20.59 19.49
CA LEU A 72 -5.30 -21.23 20.35
C LEU A 72 -3.90 -20.73 19.97
N LEU A 73 -3.13 -20.23 20.94
CA LEU A 73 -1.70 -20.00 20.74
C LEU A 73 -0.91 -21.15 21.37
N GLU A 74 -0.11 -21.86 20.58
CA GLU A 74 0.68 -23.02 21.07
C GLU A 74 2.04 -22.63 21.64
N THR A 75 2.69 -21.61 21.08
CA THR A 75 4.04 -21.23 21.48
C THR A 75 4.17 -19.72 21.61
N ALA A 76 4.97 -19.27 22.58
CA ALA A 76 5.26 -17.85 22.77
C ALA A 76 6.16 -17.26 21.68
N LYS A 77 6.88 -18.12 20.94
CA LYS A 77 7.93 -17.69 20.00
C LYS A 77 7.28 -17.32 18.66
N PRO A 78 7.29 -16.04 18.26
CA PRO A 78 6.81 -15.68 16.95
C PRO A 78 7.70 -16.30 15.87
N GLN A 79 7.07 -16.83 14.83
CA GLN A 79 7.77 -17.19 13.60
C GLN A 79 8.08 -15.92 12.80
N PRO A 80 9.08 -15.92 11.91
CA PRO A 80 9.33 -14.80 11.02
C PRO A 80 8.05 -14.50 10.20
N ALA A 81 7.32 -13.47 10.59
CA ALA A 81 6.23 -12.93 9.81
C ALA A 81 6.84 -12.17 8.63
N PHE A 82 6.80 -12.77 7.44
CA PHE A 82 7.06 -12.02 6.22
C PHE A 82 5.83 -11.17 5.96
N GLU A 83 6.00 -9.85 6.05
CA GLU A 83 5.01 -8.90 5.57
C GLU A 83 4.60 -9.32 4.16
N ARG A 84 3.29 -9.41 3.87
CA ARG A 84 2.81 -9.84 2.56
C ARG A 84 3.40 -8.89 1.51
N ALA A 85 4.44 -9.36 0.83
CA ALA A 85 5.00 -8.66 -0.31
C ALA A 85 3.96 -8.70 -1.44
N ILE A 86 3.80 -7.59 -2.14
CA ILE A 86 2.98 -7.55 -3.35
C ILE A 86 3.50 -8.64 -4.30
N SER A 87 2.60 -9.53 -4.74
CA SER A 87 2.96 -10.67 -5.57
C SER A 87 3.60 -10.23 -6.88
N LYS A 88 4.39 -11.12 -7.50
CA LYS A 88 5.05 -10.83 -8.78
C LYS A 88 4.02 -10.60 -9.89
N GLU A 89 2.91 -11.33 -9.83
CA GLU A 89 1.77 -11.24 -10.74
C GLU A 89 1.09 -9.88 -10.62
N THR A 90 0.75 -9.44 -9.40
CA THR A 90 0.18 -8.11 -9.15
C THR A 90 1.14 -7.02 -9.61
N ARG A 91 2.44 -7.19 -9.37
CA ARG A 91 3.46 -6.24 -9.84
C ARG A 91 3.50 -6.14 -11.35
N ALA A 92 3.55 -7.26 -12.05
CA ALA A 92 3.56 -7.28 -13.51
C ALA A 92 2.31 -6.61 -14.07
N TYR A 93 1.13 -6.96 -13.55
CA TYR A 93 -0.15 -6.37 -13.95
C TYR A 93 -0.19 -4.85 -13.74
N VAL A 94 0.20 -4.35 -12.58
CA VAL A 94 0.16 -2.91 -12.29
C VAL A 94 1.14 -2.13 -13.16
N LEU A 95 2.35 -2.67 -13.40
CA LEU A 95 3.33 -2.04 -14.28
C LEU A 95 2.84 -1.97 -15.73
N ASP A 96 2.29 -3.07 -16.24
CA ASP A 96 1.74 -3.16 -17.60
C ASP A 96 0.53 -2.22 -17.79
N ARG A 97 -0.43 -2.24 -16.86
CA ARG A 97 -1.56 -1.29 -16.81
C ARG A 97 -1.10 0.18 -16.81
N ASN A 98 0.05 0.46 -16.23
CA ASN A 98 0.63 1.79 -16.15
C ASN A 98 1.63 2.09 -17.28
N GLY A 99 1.69 1.24 -18.30
CA GLY A 99 2.51 1.40 -19.49
C GLY A 99 4.00 1.45 -19.18
N PHE A 100 4.45 0.83 -18.09
CA PHE A 100 5.83 0.92 -17.59
C PHE A 100 6.30 2.38 -17.41
N THR A 101 5.39 3.27 -17.03
CA THR A 101 5.67 4.67 -16.74
C THR A 101 5.29 5.05 -15.32
N CYS A 102 6.07 5.94 -14.71
CA CYS A 102 5.73 6.56 -13.44
C CYS A 102 4.42 7.33 -13.58
N GLN A 103 3.43 7.01 -12.76
CA GLN A 103 2.11 7.66 -12.79
C GLN A 103 2.12 9.09 -12.22
N MET A 104 3.25 9.53 -11.64
CA MET A 104 3.43 10.89 -11.15
C MET A 104 4.17 11.79 -12.15
N CYS A 105 5.33 11.38 -12.64
CA CYS A 105 6.17 12.21 -13.50
C CYS A 105 6.27 11.74 -14.96
N GLY A 106 5.76 10.55 -15.30
CA GLY A 106 5.85 9.98 -16.64
C GLY A 106 7.19 9.34 -17.01
N ALA A 107 8.17 9.28 -16.10
CA ALA A 107 9.45 8.62 -16.36
C ALA A 107 9.26 7.15 -16.75
N VAL A 108 9.95 6.71 -17.81
CA VAL A 108 9.81 5.38 -18.43
C VAL A 108 10.81 4.41 -17.81
N ALA A 109 10.36 3.20 -17.46
CA ALA A 109 11.23 2.17 -16.88
C ALA A 109 12.43 1.87 -17.80
N GLY A 110 13.64 1.86 -17.24
CA GLY A 110 14.86 1.51 -17.97
C GLY A 110 15.51 2.64 -18.78
N GLU A 111 14.80 3.74 -19.03
CA GLU A 111 15.37 4.96 -19.63
C GLU A 111 16.03 5.85 -18.57
N LEU A 112 16.87 6.81 -18.99
CA LEU A 112 17.42 7.81 -18.07
C LEU A 112 16.29 8.61 -17.41
N HIS A 113 16.43 8.88 -16.12
CA HIS A 113 15.39 9.61 -15.39
C HIS A 113 15.40 11.11 -15.77
N PRO A 114 14.25 11.74 -16.06
CA PRO A 114 14.20 13.14 -16.54
C PRO A 114 14.80 14.16 -15.56
N TYR A 115 14.73 13.89 -14.25
CA TYR A 115 15.28 14.75 -13.20
C TYR A 115 16.60 14.26 -12.62
N ASP A 116 17.08 13.10 -13.08
CA ASP A 116 18.34 12.51 -12.62
C ASP A 116 18.97 11.70 -13.76
N LEU A 117 19.70 12.41 -14.60
CA LEU A 117 20.32 11.84 -15.81
C LEU A 117 21.47 10.87 -15.50
N THR A 118 21.85 10.71 -14.22
CA THR A 118 22.94 9.81 -13.82
C THR A 118 22.49 8.35 -13.70
N ARG A 119 21.18 8.10 -13.62
CA ARG A 119 20.62 6.76 -13.41
C ARG A 119 19.43 6.46 -14.31
N LYS A 120 19.26 5.16 -14.58
CA LYS A 120 18.05 4.64 -15.22
C LYS A 120 16.87 4.65 -14.24
N THR A 121 15.70 5.01 -14.74
CA THR A 121 14.43 5.00 -14.02
C THR A 121 14.09 3.58 -13.59
N ARG A 122 13.92 3.41 -12.28
CA ARG A 122 13.38 2.19 -11.66
C ARG A 122 12.00 2.50 -11.12
N LEU A 123 11.05 1.62 -11.40
CA LEU A 123 9.67 1.74 -10.92
C LEU A 123 9.44 0.84 -9.70
N HIS A 124 8.69 1.40 -8.77
CA HIS A 124 8.16 0.78 -7.56
C HIS A 124 6.63 0.77 -7.64
N LEU A 125 5.99 -0.02 -6.79
CA LEU A 125 4.55 0.07 -6.58
C LEU A 125 4.33 0.90 -5.34
N GLY A 126 3.70 2.06 -5.51
CA GLY A 126 3.22 2.87 -4.41
C GLY A 126 1.73 2.63 -4.20
N HIS A 127 1.28 2.68 -2.95
CA HIS A 127 -0.14 2.69 -2.65
C HIS A 127 -0.76 4.05 -2.98
N VAL A 128 -2.02 4.06 -3.41
CA VAL A 128 -2.82 5.27 -3.58
C VAL A 128 -3.33 5.74 -2.22
N ILE A 129 -3.86 4.82 -1.44
CA ILE A 129 -4.16 4.97 -0.01
C ILE A 129 -3.08 4.22 0.76
N ASP A 130 -2.34 4.90 1.63
CA ASP A 130 -1.28 4.28 2.42
C ASP A 130 -1.78 3.10 3.27
N LYS A 131 -0.93 2.08 3.45
CA LYS A 131 -1.22 0.93 4.32
C LYS A 131 -1.58 1.33 5.75
N SER A 132 -0.91 2.36 6.29
CA SER A 132 -1.20 2.91 7.62
C SER A 132 -2.59 3.52 7.73
N MET A 133 -3.15 3.96 6.61
CA MET A 133 -4.50 4.54 6.48
C MET A 133 -5.52 3.51 5.98
N GLY A 134 -5.19 2.22 5.99
CA GLY A 134 -6.09 1.14 5.60
C GLY A 134 -6.03 0.73 4.13
N GLY A 135 -5.04 1.20 3.38
CA GLY A 135 -4.82 0.79 1.99
C GLY A 135 -4.55 -0.70 1.82
N THR A 136 -5.12 -1.29 0.76
CA THR A 136 -4.94 -2.70 0.40
C THR A 136 -3.82 -2.89 -0.63
N ASP A 137 -3.32 -4.11 -0.78
CA ASP A 137 -2.38 -4.50 -1.86
C ASP A 137 -3.12 -4.86 -3.17
N ASP A 138 -4.40 -4.51 -3.28
CA ASP A 138 -5.17 -4.75 -4.51
C ASP A 138 -4.60 -3.90 -5.65
N PRO A 139 -4.57 -4.41 -6.89
CA PRO A 139 -4.08 -3.64 -8.04
C PRO A 139 -4.74 -2.27 -8.20
N SER A 140 -6.00 -2.13 -7.80
CA SER A 140 -6.76 -0.86 -7.82
C SER A 140 -6.19 0.20 -6.87
N ASN A 141 -5.57 -0.20 -5.75
CA ASN A 141 -4.94 0.69 -4.79
C ASN A 141 -3.42 0.85 -5.03
N LEU A 142 -2.87 0.24 -6.07
CA LEU A 142 -1.45 0.33 -6.41
C LEU A 142 -1.23 1.17 -7.66
N ARG A 143 -0.10 1.87 -7.73
CA ARG A 143 0.36 2.62 -8.92
C ARG A 143 1.86 2.47 -9.13
N ALA A 144 2.29 2.46 -10.38
CA ALA A 144 3.70 2.51 -10.72
C ALA A 144 4.28 3.91 -10.44
N ILE A 145 5.38 4.00 -9.69
CA ILE A 145 6.03 5.26 -9.30
C ILE A 145 7.55 5.11 -9.40
N CYS A 146 8.28 6.11 -9.90
CA CYS A 146 9.74 6.04 -9.96
C CYS A 146 10.38 6.26 -8.58
N SER A 147 11.63 5.84 -8.41
CA SER A 147 12.39 6.04 -7.17
C SER A 147 12.37 7.50 -6.69
N VAL A 148 12.55 8.47 -7.59
CA VAL A 148 12.52 9.90 -7.24
C VAL A 148 11.15 10.34 -6.70
N CYS A 149 10.06 9.96 -7.37
CA CYS A 149 8.72 10.31 -6.90
C CYS A 149 8.34 9.55 -5.62
N ASN A 150 8.82 8.31 -5.48
CA ASN A 150 8.58 7.47 -4.31
C ASN A 150 9.31 8.00 -3.06
N GLU A 151 10.55 8.46 -3.22
CA GLU A 151 11.39 9.00 -2.16
C GLU A 151 11.00 10.44 -1.78
N GLY A 152 10.45 11.22 -2.70
CA GLY A 152 10.30 12.68 -2.51
C GLY A 152 8.91 13.28 -2.70
N ALA A 153 7.91 12.60 -3.27
CA ALA A 153 6.79 13.31 -3.88
C ALA A 153 5.38 12.93 -3.39
N SER A 154 5.21 11.85 -2.61
CA SER A 154 3.89 11.41 -2.13
C SER A 154 3.18 12.44 -1.24
N ASN A 155 3.94 13.29 -0.52
CA ASN A 155 3.38 14.35 0.32
C ASN A 155 3.44 15.76 -0.30
N ALA A 156 4.05 15.93 -1.48
CA ALA A 156 4.45 17.25 -1.97
C ALA A 156 3.96 17.62 -3.40
N THR A 157 3.40 16.68 -4.18
CA THR A 157 3.08 16.96 -5.60
C THR A 157 1.63 16.65 -5.99
N LEU A 158 1.06 17.55 -6.80
CA LEU A 158 -0.32 17.51 -7.27
C LEU A 158 -0.58 16.29 -8.17
N THR A 159 -1.81 15.80 -8.11
CA THR A 159 -2.31 14.76 -9.01
C THR A 159 -2.15 15.17 -10.47
N ARG A 160 -1.79 14.20 -11.32
CA ARG A 160 -1.67 14.44 -12.76
C ARG A 160 -3.00 15.00 -13.31
N PRO A 161 -2.95 16.11 -14.07
CA PRO A 161 -4.15 16.63 -14.72
C PRO A 161 -4.60 15.70 -15.85
N ASP A 162 -5.90 15.41 -15.88
CA ASP A 162 -6.58 14.80 -17.03
C ASP A 162 -6.63 15.79 -18.21
N LEU A 163 -7.12 15.33 -19.38
CA LEU A 163 -7.20 16.15 -20.59
C LEU A 163 -8.00 17.44 -20.34
N GLN A 164 -9.10 17.37 -19.60
CA GLN A 164 -9.94 18.52 -19.31
C GLN A 164 -9.18 19.56 -18.47
N LYS A 165 -8.46 19.11 -17.45
CA LYS A 165 -7.58 19.96 -16.63
C LYS A 165 -6.45 20.57 -17.45
N LEU A 166 -5.82 19.81 -18.35
CA LEU A 166 -4.80 20.32 -19.26
C LEU A 166 -5.35 21.41 -20.18
N LEU A 167 -6.51 21.18 -20.80
CA LEU A 167 -7.14 22.17 -21.69
C LEU A 167 -7.55 23.45 -20.96
N ILE A 168 -8.03 23.35 -19.72
CA ILE A 168 -8.34 24.53 -18.88
C ILE A 168 -7.10 25.37 -18.64
N GLN A 169 -5.95 24.75 -18.33
CA GLN A 169 -4.70 25.47 -18.10
C GLN A 169 -4.18 26.13 -19.39
N VAL A 170 -4.17 25.39 -20.50
CA VAL A 170 -3.68 25.90 -21.79
C VAL A 170 -4.53 27.07 -22.30
N ARG A 171 -5.87 27.00 -22.18
CA ARG A 171 -6.77 28.09 -22.64
C ARG A 171 -6.60 29.40 -21.89
N ARG A 172 -6.15 29.34 -20.63
CA ARG A 172 -5.94 30.52 -19.78
C ARG A 172 -4.57 31.17 -19.98
N ALA A 173 -3.64 30.46 -20.60
CA ALA A 173 -2.30 30.96 -20.88
C ALA A 173 -2.33 32.00 -22.02
N THR A 174 -1.28 32.81 -22.14
CA THR A 174 -1.16 33.79 -23.23
C THR A 174 -1.00 33.09 -24.58
N SER A 175 -1.31 33.78 -25.69
CA SER A 175 -1.10 33.20 -27.03
C SER A 175 0.36 32.80 -27.28
N ALA A 176 1.32 33.53 -26.72
CA ALA A 176 2.75 33.20 -26.83
C ALA A 176 3.05 31.85 -26.15
N ASP A 177 2.56 31.65 -24.93
CA ASP A 177 2.76 30.39 -24.19
C ASP A 177 2.04 29.21 -24.85
N GLN A 178 0.84 29.43 -25.38
CA GLN A 178 0.11 28.40 -26.13
C GLN A 178 0.88 27.93 -27.37
N LEU A 179 1.53 28.85 -28.09
CA LEU A 179 2.35 28.54 -29.26
C LEU A 179 3.63 27.78 -28.88
N GLU A 180 4.28 28.11 -27.76
CA GLU A 180 5.44 27.34 -27.29
C GLU A 180 5.03 25.93 -26.83
N VAL A 181 3.87 25.77 -26.19
CA VAL A 181 3.31 24.44 -25.89
C VAL A 181 3.04 23.65 -27.18
N LEU A 182 2.46 24.29 -28.21
CA LEU A 182 2.22 23.66 -29.51
C LEU A 182 3.53 23.24 -30.19
N LYS A 183 4.52 24.12 -30.23
CA LYS A 183 5.85 23.85 -30.79
C LYS A 183 6.51 22.65 -30.11
N TRP A 184 6.44 22.59 -28.78
CA TRP A 184 6.93 21.44 -28.02
C TRP A 184 6.17 20.16 -28.35
N LEU A 185 4.83 20.22 -28.48
CA LEU A 185 4.01 19.05 -28.85
C LEU A 185 4.35 18.54 -30.25
N ILE A 186 4.55 19.43 -31.23
CA ILE A 186 4.97 19.06 -32.59
C ILE A 186 6.35 18.38 -32.58
N ALA A 187 7.31 18.96 -31.86
CA ALA A 187 8.65 18.38 -31.73
C ALA A 187 8.63 17.00 -31.05
N LYS A 188 7.73 16.81 -30.07
CA LYS A 188 7.56 15.56 -29.33
C LYS A 188 6.87 14.47 -30.16
N PHE A 189 5.91 14.84 -31.01
CA PHE A 189 5.08 13.91 -31.79
C PHE A 189 5.14 14.19 -33.29
N PRO A 190 6.33 14.14 -33.93
CA PRO A 190 6.52 14.65 -35.29
C PRO A 190 5.69 13.89 -36.35
N GLN A 191 5.55 12.57 -36.21
CA GLN A 191 4.75 11.75 -37.14
C GLN A 191 3.24 11.98 -36.98
N GLN A 192 2.78 12.21 -35.75
CA GLN A 192 1.37 12.45 -35.45
C GLN A 192 0.99 13.88 -35.85
N ALA A 193 1.85 14.85 -35.58
CA ALA A 193 1.68 16.23 -36.01
C ALA A 193 1.52 16.30 -37.54
N ALA A 194 2.41 15.64 -38.29
CA ALA A 194 2.35 15.58 -39.74
C ALA A 194 1.10 14.89 -40.33
N LYS A 195 0.34 14.14 -39.51
CA LYS A 195 -0.94 13.52 -39.91
C LYS A 195 -2.16 14.37 -39.50
N LEU A 196 -1.98 15.31 -38.57
CA LEU A 196 -3.03 16.16 -38.01
C LEU A 196 -3.10 17.53 -38.71
N THR A 197 -1.99 17.96 -39.31
CA THR A 197 -1.88 19.09 -40.24
C THR A 197 -1.99 18.62 -41.67
#